data_AF-A0A644X915-F1
#
_entry.id   AF-A0A644X915-F1
#
_cell.length_a   1.000
_cell.length_b   1.000
_cell.length_c   1.000
_cell.angle_alpha   90.00
_cell.angle_beta   90.00
_cell.angle_gamma   90.00
#
_symmetry.space_group_name_H-M   'P 1'
#
loop_
_entity.id
_entity.type
_entity.pdbx_description
1 polymer ?
#
loop_
_entity_poly.entity_id
_entity_poly.type
_entity_poly.pdbx_seq_one_letter_code
_entity_poly.pdbx_strand_id
1 'polypeptide(L)' 'MKICSVCKSEDIKEIEIVTKGAFTAIEIPKKIEVSPKSLKIKKYLCLNCGHISLYAEDFAKFK' A
#
# COMPACT_ATOMS: atom_id res chain seq x y z
N MET A 1 6.57 11.30 -13.37
CA MET A 1 6.27 9.88 -13.66
C MET A 1 6.63 9.04 -12.45
N LYS A 2 5.86 8.00 -12.14
CA LYS A 2 6.27 7.02 -11.11
C LYS A 2 7.26 6.05 -11.78
N ILE A 3 8.40 5.82 -11.13
CA ILE A 3 9.46 4.92 -11.60
C ILE A 3 9.61 3.79 -10.60
N CYS A 4 9.80 2.56 -11.10
CA CYS A 4 9.94 1.39 -10.25
C CYS A 4 11.22 1.55 -9.41
N SER A 5 11.10 1.48 -8.10
CA SER A 5 12.25 1.62 -7.19
C SER A 5 13.33 0.56 -7.44
N VAL A 6 12.91 -0.63 -7.89
CA VAL A 6 13.77 -1.82 -8.10
C VAL A 6 14.43 -1.82 -9.48
N CYS A 7 13.64 -1.81 -10.56
CA CYS A 7 14.18 -2.00 -11.92
C CYS A 7 14.25 -0.71 -12.76
N LYS A 8 13.85 0.44 -12.18
CA LYS A 8 13.83 1.76 -12.84
C LYS A 8 12.96 1.86 -14.10
N SER A 9 12.12 0.85 -14.39
CA SER A 9 11.11 0.92 -15.45
C SER A 9 10.01 1.94 -15.10
N GLU A 10 9.47 2.57 -16.15
CA GLU A 10 8.34 3.49 -16.10
C GLU A 10 6.99 2.76 -16.26
N ASP A 11 7.02 1.47 -16.59
CA ASP A 11 5.84 0.63 -16.78
C ASP A 11 5.23 0.24 -15.44
N ILE A 12 4.50 1.19 -14.86
CA ILE A 12 3.86 1.05 -13.56
C ILE A 12 2.37 1.32 -13.68
N LYS A 13 1.57 0.40 -13.13
CA LYS A 13 0.11 0.48 -13.16
C LYS A 13 -0.45 0.52 -11.75
N GLU A 14 -1.41 1.42 -11.51
CA GLU A 14 -2.19 1.40 -10.27
C GLU A 14 -3.08 0.14 -10.27
N ILE A 15 -3.05 -0.62 -9.17
CA ILE A 15 -3.81 -1.86 -9.04
C ILE A 15 -4.59 -1.89 -7.73
N GLU A 16 -5.74 -2.55 -7.76
CA GLU A 16 -6.47 -2.94 -6.56
C GLU A 16 -6.05 -4.36 -6.17
N ILE A 17 -5.42 -4.53 -5.00
CA ILE A 17 -5.13 -5.86 -4.45
C ILE A 17 -6.35 -6.31 -3.66
N VAL A 18 -7.08 -7.26 -4.23
CA VAL A 18 -8.16 -8.00 -3.56
C VAL A 18 -7.56 -9.26 -2.96
N THR A 19 -7.56 -9.38 -1.64
CA THR A 19 -7.19 -10.62 -0.97
C THR A 19 -8.33 -11.63 -1.09
N LYS A 20 -8.08 -12.79 -1.71
CA LYS A 20 -9.02 -13.92 -1.75
C LYS A 20 -8.56 -14.97 -0.76
N GLY A 21 -9.36 -15.23 0.28
CA GLY A 21 -9.08 -16.25 1.30
C GLY A 21 -9.76 -15.96 2.64
N ALA A 22 -9.92 -16.99 3.45
CA ALA A 22 -10.35 -16.83 4.85
C ALA A 22 -9.16 -16.43 5.70
N PHE A 23 -9.16 -15.21 6.21
CA PHE A 23 -8.17 -14.77 7.20
C PHE A 23 -8.76 -14.99 8.59
N THR A 24 -8.00 -15.63 9.48
CA THR A 24 -8.32 -15.65 10.90
C THR A 24 -7.76 -14.37 11.52
N ALA A 25 -8.64 -13.43 11.87
CA ALA A 25 -8.25 -12.28 12.66
C ALA A 25 -8.08 -12.71 14.12
N ILE A 26 -6.94 -12.40 14.74
CA ILE A 26 -6.74 -12.57 16.18
C ILE A 26 -7.24 -11.30 16.85
N GLU A 27 -8.28 -11.40 17.66
CA GLU A 27 -8.78 -10.27 18.45
C GLU A 27 -7.80 -9.94 19.57
N ILE A 28 -7.21 -8.74 19.49
CA ILE A 28 -6.39 -8.21 20.57
C ILE A 28 -7.33 -7.44 21.52
N PRO A 29 -7.44 -7.82 22.81
CA PRO A 29 -8.40 -7.24 23.77
C PRO A 29 -8.15 -5.76 24.08
N LYS A 30 -7.03 -5.19 23.62
CA LYS A 30 -6.68 -3.78 23.75
C LYS A 30 -6.94 -3.10 22.42
N LYS A 31 -7.86 -2.13 22.39
CA LYS A 31 -7.99 -1.20 21.26
C LYS A 31 -6.65 -0.49 21.08
N ILE A 32 -5.89 -0.89 20.07
CA ILE A 32 -4.72 -0.14 19.63
C ILE A 32 -5.28 1.00 18.77
N GLU A 33 -5.25 2.22 19.30
CA GLU A 33 -5.48 3.40 18.48
C GLU A 33 -4.30 3.55 17.52
N VAL A 34 -4.44 2.97 16.32
CA VAL A 34 -3.54 3.23 15.21
C VAL A 34 -3.85 4.63 14.70
N SER A 35 -3.10 5.62 15.22
CA SER A 35 -2.89 6.88 14.52
C SER A 35 -1.72 6.67 13.55
N PRO A 36 -1.88 6.98 12.26
CA PRO A 36 -2.87 7.89 11.66
C PRO A 36 -4.19 7.21 11.25
N LYS A 37 -5.27 8.00 11.16
CA LYS A 37 -6.53 7.65 10.48
C LYS A 37 -6.22 6.96 9.16
N SER A 38 -6.86 5.81 8.90
CA SER A 38 -6.78 5.02 7.66
C SER A 38 -6.39 5.87 6.44
N LEU A 39 -5.09 5.88 6.13
CA LEU A 39 -4.57 6.59 4.99
C LEU A 39 -5.07 5.87 3.74
N LYS A 40 -5.53 6.61 2.74
CA LYS A 40 -5.82 6.01 1.44
C LYS A 40 -4.50 5.54 0.83
N ILE A 41 -4.26 4.23 0.87
CA ILE A 41 -3.06 3.60 0.31
C ILE A 41 -3.35 3.21 -1.14
N LYS A 42 -2.72 3.91 -2.09
CA LYS A 42 -2.69 3.49 -3.48
C LYS A 42 -1.58 2.46 -3.70
N LYS A 43 -1.89 1.41 -4.46
CA LYS A 43 -0.98 0.30 -4.72
C LYS A 43 -0.61 0.32 -6.20
N TYR A 44 0.67 0.12 -6.49
CA TYR A 44 1.20 0.17 -7.85
C TYR A 44 2.01 -1.08 -8.14
N LEU A 45 1.80 -1.69 -9.30
CA LEU A 45 2.53 -2.84 -9.81
C LEU A 45 3.46 -2.39 -10.94
N CYS A 46 4.74 -2.74 -10.85
CA CYS A 46 5.64 -2.66 -11.99
C CYS A 46 5.39 -3.85 -12.92
N LEU A 47 5.02 -3.58 -14.17
CA LEU A 47 4.72 -4.60 -15.17
C LEU A 47 5.99 -5.30 -15.69
N ASN A 48 7.16 -4.69 -15.50
CA ASN A 48 8.45 -5.26 -15.92
C ASN A 48 8.99 -6.31 -14.93
N CYS A 49 8.97 -6.03 -13.62
CA CYS A 49 9.57 -6.92 -12.61
C CYS A 49 8.59 -7.48 -11.56
N GLY A 50 7.31 -7.13 -11.62
CA GLY A 50 6.29 -7.59 -10.68
C GLY A 50 6.34 -6.97 -9.29
N HIS A 51 7.25 -6.02 -9.04
CA HIS A 51 7.36 -5.35 -7.75
C HIS A 51 6.10 -4.51 -7.44
N ILE A 52 5.59 -4.62 -6.21
CA ILE A 52 4.44 -3.86 -5.72
C ILE A 52 4.91 -2.77 -4.76
N SER A 53 4.54 -1.52 -5.06
CA SER A 53 4.82 -0.35 -4.23
C SER A 53 3.53 0.23 -3.64
N LEU A 54 3.58 0.64 -2.37
CA LEU A 54 2.47 1.21 -1.61
C LEU A 54 2.73 2.70 -1.35
N TYR A 55 1.77 3.56 -1.67
CA TYR A 55 1.86 5.01 -1.44
C TYR A 55 0.65 5.49 -0.64
N ALA A 56 0.89 6.18 0.47
CA ALA A 56 -0.14 6.89 1.19
C ALA A 56 -0.42 8.25 0.52
N GLU A 57 -1.68 8.57 0.24
CA GLU A 57 -2.05 9.83 -0.42
C GLU A 57 -2.01 11.06 0.50
N ASP A 58 -2.06 10.90 1.82
CA ASP A 58 -2.23 12.03 2.75
C ASP A 58 -1.23 12.00 3.91
N PHE A 59 0.07 12.12 3.60
CA PHE A 59 1.05 12.46 4.64
C PHE A 59 0.92 13.96 4.96
N ALA A 60 -0.10 14.33 5.74
CA ALA A 60 -0.08 15.62 6.41
C ALA A 60 1.17 15.63 7.28
N LYS A 61 2.16 16.45 6.93
CA LYS A 61 3.31 16.73 7.79
C LYS A 61 2.74 17.19 9.13
N PHE A 62 2.80 16.35 10.15
CA PHE A 62 2.60 16.79 11.52
C PHE A 62 3.68 17.86 11.76
N LYS A 63 3.22 19.10 11.94
CA LYS A 63 4.04 20.28 12.18
C LYS A 63 4.22 20.46 13.68
#